data_AF-A0A1V5LK13-F1
#
_entry.id   AF-A0A1V5LK13-F1
#
_cell.length_a   1.000
_cell.length_b   1.000
_cell.length_c   1.000
_cell.angle_alpha   90.00
_cell.angle_beta   90.00
_cell.angle_gamma   90.00
#
_symmetry.space_group_name_H-M   'P 1'
#
loop_
_entity.id
_entity.type
_entity.pdbx_description
1 polymer ?
#
loop_
_entity_poly.entity_id
_entity_poly.type
_entity_poly.pdbx_seq_one_letter_code
_entity_poly.pdbx_strand_id
1 'polypeptide(L)'
;MHQGGIIRIQSGEWWGWSMLDHNSVGRVTALSPVTWVEGWPLFGLPGNLTRTPRTWIKPNTGFSSPPSAPFERNDEFSGPRLKNGWQWNHHPVEEKWSLTERQGFLRLHALPAEDFWRARNSLTQRGIGPESIATAELDPAGLQAGDVAGLALLNLPWAWIGIARLEEGMELQFCNQQALELLRVPVTAKKVWLRAHCNFDTDTGRFAYSLDGSRFTEIGGEIIMPYQLKTFQGVRYALFCYTTRGEEGGWADFDRFTVTEPRCQGLTRPIPHGRLITLTSLADSTVLVNWRNHLRPVERTSPFAAGDASLFRVLDRGQGRIALQSTATGGYVTVKGEAGLAEVRIEAAEQGEASLFQWVDMLRGDLMLLSLHSHRYLFADPEARSLCSADARSARPDRRDGSCFSWQLAAENQQARE
;
A
#
# COMPACT_ATOMS: atom_id res chain seq x y z
N MET A 1 -0.79 -7.98 -14.40
CA MET A 1 0.17 -7.04 -15.03
C MET A 1 -0.07 -7.04 -16.51
N HIS A 2 -0.21 -5.87 -17.13
CA HIS A 2 -0.46 -5.72 -18.56
C HIS A 2 0.00 -4.33 -19.02
N GLN A 3 -0.03 -4.08 -20.34
CA GLN A 3 0.44 -2.83 -20.96
C GLN A 3 1.90 -2.47 -20.61
N GLY A 4 2.30 -1.26 -20.98
CA GLY A 4 3.64 -0.73 -20.73
C GLY A 4 4.62 -1.05 -21.86
N GLY A 5 5.88 -1.31 -21.51
CA GLY A 5 6.93 -1.59 -22.47
C GLY A 5 8.22 -2.09 -21.82
N ILE A 6 9.21 -2.39 -22.64
CA ILE A 6 10.57 -2.75 -22.19
C ILE A 6 11.56 -1.64 -22.51
N ILE A 7 12.55 -1.47 -21.65
CA ILE A 7 13.62 -0.50 -21.80
C ILE A 7 14.95 -1.19 -21.51
N ARG A 8 15.94 -0.90 -22.36
CA ARG A 8 17.35 -1.20 -22.08
C ARG A 8 17.97 0.03 -21.43
N ILE A 9 18.52 -0.13 -20.25
CA ILE A 9 19.19 0.96 -19.55
C ILE A 9 20.68 1.02 -19.92
N GLN A 10 21.37 2.05 -19.44
CA GLN A 10 22.75 2.39 -19.80
C GLN A 10 23.74 1.27 -19.44
N SER A 11 23.48 0.52 -18.35
CA SER A 11 24.27 -0.65 -17.94
C SER A 11 24.07 -1.87 -18.84
N GLY A 12 23.12 -1.84 -19.77
CA GLY A 12 22.78 -2.96 -20.64
C GLY A 12 21.68 -3.87 -20.09
N GLU A 13 21.27 -3.70 -18.84
CA GLU A 13 20.13 -4.43 -18.27
C GLU A 13 18.83 -4.09 -19.02
N TRP A 14 17.93 -5.07 -19.11
CA TRP A 14 16.59 -4.89 -19.65
C TRP A 14 15.55 -4.96 -18.55
N TRP A 15 14.60 -4.04 -18.62
CA TRP A 15 13.54 -3.89 -17.64
C TRP A 15 12.21 -3.67 -18.33
N GLY A 16 11.16 -4.32 -17.81
CA GLY A 16 9.78 -4.11 -18.22
C GLY A 16 9.10 -3.19 -17.22
N TRP A 17 8.46 -2.13 -17.69
CA TRP A 17 7.51 -1.38 -16.87
C TRP A 17 6.10 -1.71 -17.36
N SER A 18 5.19 -1.97 -16.42
CA SER A 18 3.82 -2.38 -16.73
C SER A 18 2.83 -1.80 -15.73
N MET A 19 1.54 -1.94 -16.03
CA MET A 19 0.47 -1.59 -15.11
C MET A 19 0.01 -2.84 -14.35
N LEU A 20 -0.27 -2.68 -13.06
CA LEU A 20 -0.90 -3.67 -12.21
C LEU A 20 -2.24 -3.12 -11.72
N ASP A 21 -3.33 -3.83 -12.04
CA ASP A 21 -4.63 -3.54 -11.45
C ASP A 21 -4.57 -3.82 -9.95
N HIS A 22 -4.93 -2.82 -9.16
CA HIS A 22 -4.82 -2.85 -7.70
C HIS A 22 -6.07 -2.29 -7.03
N ASN A 23 -7.23 -2.69 -7.55
CA ASN A 23 -8.55 -2.33 -7.04
C ASN A 23 -8.70 -0.83 -6.76
N SER A 24 -9.15 -0.45 -5.55
CA SER A 24 -9.56 0.90 -5.20
C SER A 24 -8.50 1.97 -5.43
N VAL A 25 -7.21 1.65 -5.28
CA VAL A 25 -6.12 2.62 -5.52
C VAL A 25 -5.91 2.89 -7.02
N GLY A 26 -6.43 2.00 -7.86
CA GLY A 26 -6.37 2.07 -9.31
C GLY A 26 -5.28 1.18 -9.89
N ARG A 27 -4.62 1.68 -10.94
CA ARG A 27 -3.57 0.96 -11.66
C ARG A 27 -2.21 1.51 -11.27
N VAL A 28 -1.40 0.67 -10.63
CA VAL A 28 -0.07 1.04 -10.14
C VAL A 28 1.01 0.61 -11.13
N THR A 29 2.17 1.25 -11.09
CA THR A 29 3.30 0.88 -11.94
C THR A 29 4.07 -0.28 -11.30
N ALA A 30 4.32 -1.33 -12.08
CA ALA A 30 5.20 -2.44 -11.72
C ALA A 30 6.46 -2.40 -12.58
N LEU A 31 7.60 -2.77 -11.98
CA LEU A 31 8.89 -2.85 -12.64
C LEU A 31 9.42 -4.28 -12.54
N SER A 32 9.74 -4.87 -13.69
CA SER A 32 10.08 -6.29 -13.84
C SER A 32 11.45 -6.45 -14.48
N PRO A 33 12.33 -7.33 -13.96
CA PRO A 33 13.52 -7.72 -14.71
C PRO A 33 13.12 -8.46 -15.99
N VAL A 34 13.90 -8.31 -17.06
CA VAL A 34 13.71 -9.01 -18.33
C VAL A 34 14.87 -9.97 -18.57
N THR A 35 14.55 -11.25 -18.75
CA THR A 35 15.49 -12.29 -19.20
C THR A 35 15.26 -12.59 -20.67
N TRP A 36 16.32 -12.57 -21.47
CA TRP A 36 16.25 -12.94 -22.89
C TRP A 36 16.46 -14.45 -23.06
N VAL A 37 15.56 -15.10 -23.78
CA VAL A 37 15.65 -16.53 -24.12
C VAL A 37 15.41 -16.67 -25.61
N GLU A 38 16.41 -17.15 -26.35
CA GLU A 38 16.31 -17.41 -27.80
C GLU A 38 15.76 -16.21 -28.61
N GLY A 39 16.20 -15.00 -28.27
CA GLY A 39 15.76 -13.76 -28.92
C GLY A 39 14.43 -13.19 -28.43
N TRP A 40 13.79 -13.81 -27.42
CA TRP A 40 12.54 -13.34 -26.82
C TRP A 40 12.76 -12.70 -25.43
N PRO A 41 12.21 -11.51 -25.17
CA PRO A 41 12.26 -10.87 -23.87
C PRO A 41 11.14 -11.40 -22.95
N LEU A 42 11.51 -12.10 -21.88
CA LEU A 42 10.57 -12.66 -20.90
C LEU A 42 10.68 -11.93 -19.57
N PHE A 43 9.55 -11.54 -18.98
CA PHE A 43 9.54 -10.95 -17.63
C PHE A 43 9.89 -11.99 -16.59
N GLY A 44 10.74 -11.62 -15.64
CA GLY A 44 11.20 -12.49 -14.56
C GLY A 44 12.69 -12.82 -14.65
N LEU A 45 13.14 -13.54 -13.65
CA LEU A 45 14.54 -13.99 -13.50
C LEU A 45 14.74 -15.31 -14.27
N PRO A 46 15.99 -15.68 -14.62
CA PRO A 46 16.26 -16.87 -15.44
C PRO A 46 15.64 -18.18 -14.91
N GLY A 47 15.62 -18.39 -13.60
CA GLY A 47 15.05 -19.60 -12.99
C GLY A 47 13.53 -19.56 -12.78
N ASN A 48 12.88 -18.42 -13.05
CA ASN A 48 11.44 -18.24 -12.86
C ASN A 48 10.85 -17.26 -13.88
N LEU A 49 11.05 -17.59 -15.16
CA LEU A 49 10.49 -16.86 -16.29
C LEU A 49 8.97 -16.74 -16.16
N THR A 50 8.41 -15.67 -16.73
CA THR A 50 6.99 -15.27 -16.66
C THR A 50 6.48 -14.93 -15.25
N ARG A 51 7.37 -14.79 -14.27
CA ARG A 51 7.04 -14.40 -12.90
C ARG A 51 7.97 -13.27 -12.44
N THR A 52 7.38 -12.10 -12.20
CA THR A 52 8.11 -10.96 -11.64
C THR A 52 8.21 -11.14 -10.12
N PRO A 53 9.41 -11.06 -9.53
CA PRO A 53 9.54 -11.03 -8.08
C PRO A 53 8.88 -9.78 -7.51
N ARG A 54 8.18 -9.90 -6.37
CA ARG A 54 7.52 -8.75 -5.72
C ARG A 54 8.52 -7.69 -5.26
N THR A 55 9.68 -8.12 -4.77
CA THR A 55 10.80 -7.25 -4.38
C THR A 55 12.04 -7.71 -5.14
N TRP A 56 12.76 -6.75 -5.73
CA TRP A 56 14.02 -7.00 -6.39
C TRP A 56 14.94 -5.79 -6.27
N ILE A 57 16.21 -6.00 -6.59
CA ILE A 57 17.21 -4.93 -6.61
C ILE A 57 16.82 -3.94 -7.71
N LYS A 58 16.95 -2.65 -7.43
CA LYS A 58 16.67 -1.60 -8.42
C LYS A 58 17.58 -1.73 -9.64
N PRO A 59 17.14 -1.28 -10.82
CA PRO A 59 17.97 -1.22 -12.01
C PRO A 59 19.30 -0.50 -11.74
N ASN A 60 20.40 -1.03 -12.26
CA ASN A 60 21.70 -0.36 -12.16
C ASN A 60 21.79 0.78 -13.18
N THR A 61 21.24 1.94 -12.83
CA THR A 61 21.24 3.14 -13.68
C THR A 61 22.58 3.90 -13.65
N GLY A 62 23.51 3.53 -12.77
CA GLY A 62 24.72 4.31 -12.48
C GLY A 62 24.47 5.55 -11.60
N PHE A 63 23.22 5.78 -11.19
CA PHE A 63 22.82 6.88 -10.31
C PHE A 63 22.17 6.36 -9.04
N SER A 64 22.37 7.07 -7.93
CA SER A 64 21.68 6.83 -6.68
C SER A 64 20.92 8.09 -6.27
N SER A 65 19.65 7.91 -5.91
CA SER A 65 18.79 8.97 -5.40
C SER A 65 18.12 8.50 -4.12
N PRO A 66 18.00 9.35 -3.09
CA PRO A 66 17.22 9.01 -1.92
C PRO A 66 15.76 8.76 -2.34
N PRO A 67 15.05 7.81 -1.72
CA PRO A 67 13.63 7.64 -1.96
C PRO A 67 12.88 8.92 -1.61
N SER A 68 12.06 9.42 -2.53
CA SER A 68 11.18 10.56 -2.31
C SER A 68 9.82 10.30 -2.96
N ALA A 69 8.78 10.91 -2.40
CA ALA A 69 7.49 10.95 -3.09
C ALA A 69 7.64 11.75 -4.41
N PRO A 70 6.96 11.35 -5.50
CA PRO A 70 7.04 12.06 -6.77
C PRO A 70 6.35 13.43 -6.73
N PHE A 71 5.45 13.65 -5.76
CA PHE A 71 4.70 14.90 -5.59
C PHE A 71 4.59 15.25 -4.11
N GLU A 72 4.66 16.55 -3.80
CA GLU A 72 4.23 17.06 -2.50
C GLU A 72 2.70 16.99 -2.39
N ARG A 73 2.21 16.25 -1.39
CA ARG A 73 0.77 16.01 -1.18
C ARG A 73 0.15 17.06 -0.28
N ASN A 74 0.85 17.42 0.79
CA ASN A 74 0.38 18.43 1.73
C ASN A 74 0.42 19.80 1.06
N ASP A 75 -0.62 20.58 1.27
CA ASP A 75 -0.73 21.93 0.73
C ASP A 75 -1.36 22.85 1.78
N GLU A 76 -0.72 24.00 2.00
CA GLU A 76 -1.22 25.10 2.83
C GLU A 76 -1.75 26.24 1.95
N PHE A 77 -1.76 26.06 0.62
CA PHE A 77 -2.29 27.01 -0.35
C PHE A 77 -1.68 28.42 -0.25
N SER A 78 -0.49 28.55 0.33
CA SER A 78 0.25 29.80 0.52
C SER A 78 1.08 30.21 -0.69
N GLY A 79 1.31 29.28 -1.62
CA GLY A 79 2.02 29.54 -2.87
C GLY A 79 1.13 30.20 -3.93
N PRO A 80 1.74 30.82 -4.96
CA PRO A 80 0.99 31.50 -6.03
C PRO A 80 0.34 30.52 -7.03
N ARG A 81 0.60 29.21 -6.89
CA ARG A 81 0.12 28.14 -7.77
C ARG A 81 -0.15 26.89 -6.96
N LEU A 82 -1.14 26.11 -7.39
CA LEU A 82 -1.39 24.78 -6.86
C LEU A 82 -0.16 23.88 -7.07
N LYS A 83 0.15 23.04 -6.07
CA LYS A 83 1.20 22.03 -6.19
C LYS A 83 0.87 21.01 -7.29
N ASN A 84 1.91 20.44 -7.92
CA ASN A 84 1.79 19.50 -9.04
C ASN A 84 0.97 18.21 -8.73
N GLY A 85 0.74 17.89 -7.46
CA GLY A 85 -0.11 16.76 -7.06
C GLY A 85 -1.60 16.96 -7.39
N TRP A 86 -2.03 18.21 -7.51
CA TRP A 86 -3.42 18.58 -7.75
C TRP A 86 -3.84 18.47 -9.21
N GLN A 87 -5.06 18.01 -9.44
CA GLN A 87 -5.71 18.03 -10.75
C GLN A 87 -7.21 18.27 -10.58
N TRP A 88 -7.80 19.05 -11.48
CA TRP A 88 -9.24 19.25 -11.51
C TRP A 88 -9.98 18.01 -12.02
N ASN A 89 -11.15 17.74 -11.46
CA ASN A 89 -12.12 16.86 -12.11
C ASN A 89 -12.76 17.63 -13.28
N HIS A 90 -12.47 17.19 -14.50
CA HIS A 90 -12.76 17.92 -15.74
C HIS A 90 -12.07 19.30 -15.81
N HIS A 91 -12.41 20.11 -16.82
CA HIS A 91 -11.89 21.47 -16.97
C HIS A 91 -12.50 22.39 -15.90
N PRO A 92 -11.70 23.18 -15.16
CA PRO A 92 -12.22 24.15 -14.20
C PRO A 92 -12.90 25.34 -14.89
N VAL A 93 -13.70 26.08 -14.12
CA VAL A 93 -14.11 27.44 -14.43
C VAL A 93 -13.13 28.36 -13.70
N GLU A 94 -12.25 29.02 -14.46
CA GLU A 94 -11.04 29.66 -13.93
C GLU A 94 -11.36 30.80 -12.96
N GLU A 95 -12.43 31.55 -13.22
CA GLU A 95 -12.87 32.68 -12.41
C GLU A 95 -13.57 32.25 -11.10
N LYS A 96 -13.70 30.94 -10.86
CA LYS A 96 -14.47 30.35 -9.75
C LYS A 96 -13.61 29.57 -8.77
N TRP A 97 -12.30 29.80 -8.79
CA TRP A 97 -11.37 29.37 -7.76
C TRP A 97 -10.27 30.42 -7.60
N SER A 98 -9.64 30.49 -6.43
CA SER A 98 -8.56 31.46 -6.19
C SER A 98 -7.60 31.02 -5.10
N LEU A 99 -6.33 31.39 -5.24
CA LEU A 99 -5.31 31.36 -4.18
C LEU A 99 -4.98 32.78 -3.67
N THR A 100 -5.57 33.81 -4.26
CA THR A 100 -5.19 35.21 -4.03
C THR A 100 -6.28 36.05 -3.41
N GLU A 101 -7.55 35.66 -3.56
CA GLU A 101 -8.69 36.33 -2.89
C GLU A 101 -8.55 36.31 -1.37
N ARG A 102 -7.96 35.23 -0.83
CA ARG A 102 -7.57 35.12 0.57
C ARG A 102 -6.22 34.41 0.65
N GLN A 103 -5.17 35.17 0.95
CA GLN A 103 -3.81 34.65 1.02
C GLN A 103 -3.70 33.51 2.05
N GLY A 104 -3.07 32.39 1.64
CA GLY A 104 -2.95 31.18 2.46
C GLY A 104 -4.18 30.27 2.43
N PHE A 105 -5.11 30.47 1.50
CA PHE A 105 -6.31 29.65 1.36
C PHE A 105 -6.57 29.34 -0.11
N LEU A 106 -7.06 28.13 -0.37
CA LEU A 106 -7.77 27.82 -1.61
C LEU A 106 -9.24 28.20 -1.43
N ARG A 107 -9.71 29.15 -2.23
CA ARG A 107 -11.13 29.48 -2.32
C ARG A 107 -11.78 28.76 -3.49
N LEU A 108 -12.93 28.13 -3.24
CA LEU A 108 -13.80 27.58 -4.28
C LEU A 108 -15.17 28.28 -4.22
N HIS A 109 -15.61 28.87 -5.33
CA HIS A 109 -16.93 29.50 -5.44
C HIS A 109 -17.99 28.46 -5.80
N ALA A 110 -19.15 28.55 -5.16
CA ALA A 110 -20.23 27.59 -5.34
C ALA A 110 -20.94 27.79 -6.70
N LEU A 111 -20.78 26.81 -7.58
CA LEU A 111 -21.50 26.74 -8.86
C LEU A 111 -22.73 25.81 -8.75
N PRO A 112 -23.81 26.06 -9.50
CA PRO A 112 -24.97 25.17 -9.54
C PRO A 112 -24.60 23.74 -9.91
N ALA A 113 -25.04 22.77 -9.11
CA ALA A 113 -24.93 21.35 -9.43
C ALA A 113 -26.05 20.54 -8.76
N GLU A 114 -26.52 19.51 -9.46
CA GLU A 114 -27.54 18.58 -8.93
C GLU A 114 -27.00 17.75 -7.74
N ASP A 115 -25.72 17.39 -7.81
CA ASP A 115 -25.01 16.60 -6.81
C ASP A 115 -23.49 16.82 -6.91
N PHE A 116 -22.74 16.14 -6.04
CA PHE A 116 -21.28 16.16 -6.06
C PHE A 116 -20.69 15.66 -7.39
N TRP A 117 -21.32 14.69 -8.07
CA TRP A 117 -20.80 14.17 -9.34
C TRP A 117 -20.77 15.24 -10.44
N ARG A 118 -21.72 16.17 -10.39
CA ARG A 118 -21.84 17.30 -11.33
C ARG A 118 -21.11 18.57 -10.87
N ALA A 119 -20.58 18.59 -9.65
CA ALA A 119 -19.88 19.75 -9.10
C ALA A 119 -18.60 20.07 -9.87
N ARG A 120 -18.62 21.18 -10.61
CA ARG A 120 -17.42 21.76 -11.24
C ARG A 120 -16.45 22.26 -10.18
N ASN A 121 -15.20 22.48 -10.57
CA ASN A 121 -14.12 22.93 -9.68
C ASN A 121 -13.92 22.01 -8.46
N SER A 122 -14.15 20.70 -8.63
CA SER A 122 -13.70 19.70 -7.67
C SER A 122 -12.19 19.48 -7.87
N LEU A 123 -11.38 19.89 -6.89
CA LEU A 123 -9.92 19.79 -6.93
C LEU A 123 -9.46 18.48 -6.30
N THR A 124 -8.63 17.69 -6.98
CA THR A 124 -8.40 16.29 -6.62
C THR A 124 -6.93 15.88 -6.50
N GLN A 125 -6.62 14.99 -5.56
CA GLN A 125 -5.39 14.19 -5.51
C GLN A 125 -5.69 12.70 -5.62
N ARG A 126 -4.74 11.91 -6.12
CA ARG A 126 -4.85 10.43 -6.19
C ARG A 126 -4.89 9.85 -4.77
N GLY A 127 -5.65 8.78 -4.55
CA GLY A 127 -5.50 7.94 -3.35
C GLY A 127 -4.11 7.32 -3.27
N ILE A 128 -3.63 7.04 -2.05
CA ILE A 128 -2.26 6.55 -1.82
C ILE A 128 -2.30 5.25 -1.02
N GLY A 129 -1.87 4.17 -1.67
CA GLY A 129 -1.78 2.85 -1.05
C GLY A 129 -0.53 2.67 -0.16
N PRO A 130 -0.54 1.65 0.71
CA PRO A 130 -1.68 0.78 1.00
C PRO A 130 -2.71 1.44 1.95
N GLU A 131 -2.34 2.56 2.57
CA GLU A 131 -3.20 3.32 3.48
C GLU A 131 -2.83 4.79 3.48
N SER A 132 -3.85 5.65 3.42
CA SER A 132 -3.68 7.08 3.58
C SER A 132 -4.84 7.74 4.31
N ILE A 133 -4.51 8.77 5.07
CA ILE A 133 -5.45 9.59 5.84
C ILE A 133 -5.35 11.02 5.33
N ALA A 134 -6.34 11.47 4.57
CA ALA A 134 -6.43 12.84 4.09
C ALA A 134 -7.27 13.69 5.05
N THR A 135 -6.79 14.88 5.43
CA THR A 135 -7.56 15.84 6.23
C THR A 135 -7.58 17.20 5.54
N ALA A 136 -8.78 17.73 5.30
CA ALA A 136 -9.02 19.06 4.78
C ALA A 136 -9.52 19.99 5.89
N GLU A 137 -8.95 21.17 5.99
CA GLU A 137 -9.36 22.22 6.92
C GLU A 137 -10.23 23.24 6.18
N LEU A 138 -11.51 23.33 6.56
CA LEU A 138 -12.53 24.12 5.88
C LEU A 138 -13.03 25.24 6.80
N ASP A 139 -13.02 26.46 6.27
CA ASP A 139 -13.72 27.64 6.78
C ASP A 139 -14.99 27.87 5.93
N PRO A 140 -16.19 27.51 6.45
CA PRO A 140 -17.46 27.62 5.72
C PRO A 140 -18.13 29.00 5.86
N ALA A 141 -17.46 30.03 6.39
CA ALA A 141 -18.11 31.31 6.69
C ALA A 141 -18.72 32.01 5.46
N GLY A 142 -18.14 31.78 4.27
CA GLY A 142 -18.59 32.32 2.98
C GLY A 142 -19.75 31.58 2.33
N LEU A 143 -20.19 30.43 2.87
CA LEU A 143 -21.28 29.66 2.28
C LEU A 143 -22.61 30.39 2.42
N GLN A 144 -23.41 30.36 1.37
CA GLN A 144 -24.79 30.85 1.34
C GLN A 144 -25.77 29.68 1.41
N ALA A 145 -27.02 29.96 1.76
CA ALA A 145 -28.05 28.94 1.87
C ALA A 145 -28.16 28.13 0.56
N GLY A 146 -28.16 26.81 0.66
CA GLY A 146 -28.12 25.88 -0.48
C GLY A 146 -26.72 25.39 -0.88
N ASP A 147 -25.67 26.02 -0.39
CA ASP A 147 -24.28 25.63 -0.67
C ASP A 147 -23.84 24.43 0.16
N VAL A 148 -23.01 23.59 -0.45
CA VAL A 148 -22.35 22.43 0.16
C VAL A 148 -20.87 22.44 -0.22
N ALA A 149 -19.99 22.29 0.77
CA ALA A 149 -18.55 22.19 0.55
C ALA A 149 -17.90 21.15 1.46
N GLY A 150 -16.88 20.45 0.99
CA GLY A 150 -16.24 19.41 1.80
C GLY A 150 -15.13 18.61 1.15
N LEU A 151 -14.93 17.41 1.70
CA LEU A 151 -13.96 16.41 1.29
C LEU A 151 -14.69 15.17 0.79
N ALA A 152 -14.36 14.71 -0.41
CA ALA A 152 -14.97 13.54 -1.03
C ALA A 152 -13.94 12.45 -1.35
N LEU A 153 -14.44 11.22 -1.40
CA LEU A 153 -13.86 10.09 -2.11
C LEU A 153 -14.50 10.05 -3.50
N LEU A 154 -13.82 10.67 -4.48
CA LEU A 154 -14.25 10.71 -5.86
C LEU A 154 -13.95 9.38 -6.55
N ASN A 155 -15.02 8.65 -6.79
CA ASN A 155 -15.11 7.51 -7.70
C ASN A 155 -16.59 7.33 -8.09
N LEU A 156 -16.96 6.21 -8.71
CA LEU A 156 -18.35 5.84 -8.91
C LEU A 156 -18.63 4.44 -8.35
N PRO A 157 -19.34 4.31 -7.22
CA PRO A 157 -20.00 5.36 -6.47
C PRO A 157 -19.01 6.31 -5.77
N TRP A 158 -19.49 7.52 -5.48
CA TRP A 158 -18.78 8.51 -4.66
C TRP A 158 -19.36 8.55 -3.23
N ALA A 159 -18.57 9.08 -2.30
CA ALA A 159 -19.01 9.42 -0.96
C ALA A 159 -18.30 10.69 -0.50
N TRP A 160 -18.91 11.46 0.40
CA TRP A 160 -18.31 12.69 0.90
C TRP A 160 -18.76 13.04 2.32
N ILE A 161 -17.95 13.89 2.97
CA ILE A 161 -18.28 14.58 4.22
C ILE A 161 -18.05 16.08 4.02
N GLY A 162 -18.96 16.92 4.52
CA GLY A 162 -18.92 18.37 4.25
C GLY A 162 -19.86 19.18 5.13
N ILE A 163 -19.88 20.49 4.89
CA ILE A 163 -20.78 21.45 5.51
C ILE A 163 -21.80 21.91 4.49
N ALA A 164 -23.07 21.85 4.86
CA ALA A 164 -24.16 22.45 4.12
C ALA A 164 -24.69 23.68 4.88
N ARG A 165 -24.91 24.77 4.15
CA ARG A 165 -25.53 25.98 4.67
C ARG A 165 -27.02 25.94 4.39
N LEU A 166 -27.83 25.99 5.44
CA LEU A 166 -29.29 26.04 5.34
C LEU A 166 -29.75 27.51 5.33
N GLU A 167 -31.06 27.73 5.19
CA GLU A 167 -31.65 29.07 5.40
C GLU A 167 -31.30 29.59 6.79
N GLU A 168 -31.38 28.71 7.79
CA GLU A 168 -31.03 28.99 9.17
C GLU A 168 -29.95 28.02 9.65
N GLY A 169 -28.74 28.55 9.86
CA GLY A 169 -27.61 27.80 10.41
C GLY A 169 -26.88 26.91 9.41
N MET A 170 -26.03 26.03 9.95
CA MET A 170 -25.20 25.10 9.19
C MET A 170 -25.32 23.70 9.78
N GLU A 171 -25.15 22.70 8.92
CA GLU A 171 -25.07 21.31 9.33
C GLU A 171 -23.89 20.62 8.65
N LEU A 172 -23.26 19.70 9.37
CA LEU A 172 -22.36 18.73 8.79
C LEU A 172 -23.19 17.63 8.13
N GLN A 173 -22.84 17.30 6.89
CA GLN A 173 -23.46 16.24 6.14
C GLN A 173 -22.43 15.16 5.78
N PHE A 174 -22.86 13.90 5.86
CA PHE A 174 -22.20 12.76 5.26
C PHE A 174 -23.12 12.19 4.20
N CYS A 175 -22.59 11.90 3.01
CA CYS A 175 -23.34 11.26 1.94
C CYS A 175 -22.57 10.07 1.37
N ASN A 176 -23.26 8.94 1.20
CA ASN A 176 -22.75 7.75 0.55
C ASN A 176 -23.70 7.33 -0.58
N GLN A 177 -23.27 7.54 -1.83
CA GLN A 177 -24.10 7.22 -2.99
C GLN A 177 -24.40 5.71 -3.09
N GLN A 178 -23.47 4.85 -2.67
CA GLN A 178 -23.63 3.40 -2.74
C GLN A 178 -24.75 2.91 -1.83
N ALA A 179 -24.81 3.46 -0.61
CA ALA A 179 -25.78 3.08 0.41
C ALA A 179 -27.08 3.91 0.36
N LEU A 180 -27.16 4.91 -0.54
CA LEU A 180 -28.23 5.91 -0.57
C LEU A 180 -28.44 6.59 0.79
N GLU A 181 -27.33 6.86 1.48
CA GLU A 181 -27.34 7.36 2.85
C GLU A 181 -26.97 8.85 2.90
N LEU A 182 -27.72 9.61 3.68
CA LEU A 182 -27.44 11.00 4.01
C LEU A 182 -27.63 11.19 5.52
N LEU A 183 -26.55 11.51 6.23
CA LEU A 183 -26.57 11.81 7.67
C LEU A 183 -26.33 13.30 7.87
N ARG A 184 -26.98 13.88 8.88
CA ARG A 184 -26.94 15.31 9.18
C ARG A 184 -26.69 15.54 10.66
N VAL A 185 -25.76 16.44 10.97
CA VAL A 185 -25.41 16.82 12.35
C VAL A 185 -25.39 18.35 12.42
N PRO A 186 -26.23 19.00 13.24
CA PRO A 186 -26.17 20.44 13.43
C PRO A 186 -24.80 20.88 13.93
N VAL A 187 -24.25 21.96 13.36
CA VAL A 187 -22.94 22.50 13.77
C VAL A 187 -22.95 24.02 13.87
N THR A 188 -22.19 24.54 14.83
CA THR A 188 -21.99 25.99 15.04
C THR A 188 -20.52 26.39 14.91
N ALA A 189 -19.65 25.45 14.55
CA ALA A 189 -18.21 25.67 14.44
C ALA A 189 -17.89 26.61 13.26
N LYS A 190 -16.95 27.53 13.47
CA LYS A 190 -16.46 28.47 12.44
C LYS A 190 -15.44 27.84 11.50
N LYS A 191 -14.84 26.73 11.91
CA LYS A 191 -13.84 25.97 11.15
C LYS A 191 -14.07 24.50 11.46
N VAL A 192 -13.92 23.64 10.45
CA VAL A 192 -14.07 22.19 10.60
C VAL A 192 -12.91 21.47 9.93
N TRP A 193 -12.57 20.30 10.47
CA TRP A 193 -11.59 19.40 9.88
C TRP A 193 -12.33 18.18 9.37
N LEU A 194 -12.21 17.91 8.08
CA LEU A 194 -12.87 16.81 7.40
C LEU A 194 -11.81 15.78 7.04
N ARG A 195 -11.98 14.53 7.47
CA ARG A 195 -10.97 13.49 7.33
C ARG A 195 -11.53 12.28 6.60
N ALA A 196 -10.76 11.78 5.64
CA ALA A 196 -10.98 10.52 4.95
C ALA A 196 -9.84 9.56 5.24
N HIS A 197 -10.13 8.42 5.87
CA HIS A 197 -9.18 7.35 6.12
C HIS A 197 -9.45 6.22 5.13
N CYS A 198 -8.50 5.91 4.26
CA CYS A 198 -8.63 4.89 3.23
C CYS A 198 -7.61 3.78 3.45
N ASN A 199 -8.09 2.54 3.46
CA ASN A 199 -7.28 1.33 3.39
C ASN A 199 -7.50 0.65 2.04
N PHE A 200 -6.48 0.73 1.18
CA PHE A 200 -6.52 0.21 -0.19
C PHE A 200 -6.19 -1.28 -0.27
N ASP A 201 -5.69 -1.90 0.82
CA ASP A 201 -5.55 -3.36 0.89
C ASP A 201 -6.90 -4.05 1.17
N THR A 202 -7.82 -3.35 1.83
CA THR A 202 -9.18 -3.83 2.12
C THR A 202 -10.23 -3.18 1.23
N ASP A 203 -9.83 -2.25 0.36
CA ASP A 203 -10.72 -1.48 -0.50
C ASP A 203 -11.84 -0.75 0.27
N THR A 204 -11.52 -0.23 1.47
CA THR A 204 -12.48 0.46 2.34
C THR A 204 -12.03 1.86 2.77
N GLY A 205 -12.99 2.75 2.96
CA GLY A 205 -12.81 4.11 3.44
C GLY A 205 -13.72 4.42 4.64
N ARG A 206 -13.34 5.42 5.44
CA ARG A 206 -14.15 5.96 6.54
C ARG A 206 -14.01 7.48 6.57
N PHE A 207 -15.08 8.17 6.95
CA PHE A 207 -15.04 9.60 7.19
C PHE A 207 -15.13 9.93 8.67
N ALA A 208 -14.40 10.97 9.06
CA ALA A 208 -14.49 11.56 10.39
C ALA A 208 -14.41 13.08 10.29
N TYR A 209 -14.90 13.77 11.30
CA TYR A 209 -14.80 15.22 11.40
C TYR A 209 -14.29 15.66 12.77
N SER A 210 -13.73 16.86 12.84
CA SER A 210 -13.43 17.55 14.09
C SER A 210 -13.98 18.97 14.06
N LEU A 211 -14.48 19.43 15.21
CA LEU A 211 -14.95 20.80 15.43
C LEU A 211 -13.99 21.63 16.29
N ASP A 212 -12.95 21.00 16.85
CA ASP A 212 -11.93 21.63 17.70
C ASP A 212 -10.49 21.47 17.14
N GLY A 213 -10.33 20.70 16.05
CA GLY A 213 -9.05 20.44 15.39
C GLY A 213 -8.21 19.33 16.03
N SER A 214 -8.66 18.75 17.15
CA SER A 214 -7.93 17.76 17.95
C SER A 214 -8.64 16.42 18.05
N ARG A 215 -9.95 16.41 18.30
CA ARG A 215 -10.76 15.21 18.47
C ARG A 215 -11.58 14.94 17.22
N PHE A 216 -11.40 13.76 16.63
CA PHE A 216 -12.15 13.33 15.45
C PHE A 216 -13.27 12.36 15.84
N THR A 217 -14.45 12.59 15.29
CA THR A 217 -15.65 11.75 15.43
C THR A 217 -15.97 11.11 14.08
N GLU A 218 -16.02 9.77 14.03
CA GLU A 218 -16.40 9.02 12.83
C GLU A 218 -17.89 9.21 12.51
N ILE A 219 -18.24 9.21 11.22
CA ILE A 219 -19.63 9.29 10.74
C ILE A 219 -19.82 8.38 9.52
N GLY A 220 -20.99 7.74 9.42
CA GLY A 220 -21.40 6.94 8.25
C GLY A 220 -20.76 5.56 8.11
N GLY A 221 -19.82 5.20 9.00
CA GLY A 221 -19.22 3.87 9.03
C GLY A 221 -18.34 3.57 7.83
N GLU A 222 -18.32 2.29 7.41
CA GLU A 222 -17.45 1.81 6.34
C GLU A 222 -18.01 2.09 4.95
N ILE A 223 -17.16 2.61 4.07
CA ILE A 223 -17.45 2.83 2.65
C ILE A 223 -16.64 1.83 1.83
N ILE A 224 -17.32 1.07 0.97
CA ILE A 224 -16.65 0.20 0.00
C ILE A 224 -16.17 1.06 -1.16
N MET A 225 -14.91 0.88 -1.57
CA MET A 225 -14.27 1.67 -2.62
C MET A 225 -14.03 0.80 -3.87
N PRO A 226 -15.04 0.52 -4.72
CA PRO A 226 -14.85 -0.39 -5.84
C PRO A 226 -13.97 0.24 -6.94
N TYR A 227 -13.15 -0.58 -7.60
CA TYR A 227 -12.63 -0.21 -8.92
C TYR A 227 -13.68 -0.50 -9.99
N GLN A 228 -13.79 0.39 -10.97
CA GLN A 228 -14.86 0.36 -11.95
C GLN A 228 -14.39 0.88 -13.32
N LEU A 229 -15.07 0.43 -14.37
CA LEU A 229 -14.66 0.65 -15.76
C LEU A 229 -15.39 1.81 -16.45
N LYS A 230 -16.21 2.58 -15.73
CA LYS A 230 -16.88 3.80 -16.21
C LYS A 230 -15.95 5.02 -16.20
N THR A 231 -15.07 5.17 -15.20
CA THR A 231 -14.03 6.23 -15.21
C THR A 231 -12.60 5.70 -15.29
N PHE A 232 -12.36 4.40 -15.13
CA PHE A 232 -11.03 3.77 -15.25
C PHE A 232 -9.94 4.38 -14.33
N GLN A 233 -10.33 5.08 -13.26
CA GLN A 233 -9.43 5.66 -12.27
C GLN A 233 -9.58 4.99 -10.91
N GLY A 234 -8.52 5.04 -10.10
CA GLY A 234 -8.63 4.77 -8.68
C GLY A 234 -9.37 5.89 -7.95
N VAL A 235 -9.68 5.66 -6.68
CA VAL A 235 -10.27 6.65 -5.78
C VAL A 235 -9.36 7.87 -5.69
N ARG A 236 -9.97 9.05 -5.69
CA ARG A 236 -9.29 10.33 -5.50
C ARG A 236 -9.88 11.06 -4.30
N TYR A 237 -9.04 11.72 -3.53
CA TYR A 237 -9.52 12.73 -2.57
C TYR A 237 -9.91 13.97 -3.34
N ALA A 238 -11.06 14.58 -3.03
CA ALA A 238 -11.53 15.79 -3.70
C ALA A 238 -11.99 16.86 -2.71
N LEU A 239 -11.51 18.08 -2.88
CA LEU A 239 -12.07 19.29 -2.27
C LEU A 239 -13.12 19.84 -3.24
N PHE A 240 -14.29 20.20 -2.72
CA PHE A 240 -15.38 20.68 -3.57
C PHE A 240 -16.21 21.76 -2.89
N CYS A 241 -16.89 22.55 -3.71
CA CYS A 241 -17.94 23.48 -3.30
C CYS A 241 -18.95 23.60 -4.45
N TYR A 242 -20.23 23.41 -4.17
CA TYR A 242 -21.31 23.62 -5.13
C TYR A 242 -22.56 24.13 -4.41
N THR A 243 -23.54 24.56 -5.18
CA THR A 243 -24.85 24.93 -4.64
C THR A 243 -25.94 24.13 -5.30
N THR A 244 -26.90 23.71 -4.48
CA THR A 244 -28.10 22.99 -4.96
C THR A 244 -29.17 23.94 -5.49
N ARG A 245 -28.94 25.26 -5.34
CA ARG A 245 -29.75 26.29 -5.99
C ARG A 245 -29.38 26.36 -7.48
N GLY A 246 -30.33 26.79 -8.31
CA GLY A 246 -30.15 26.92 -9.77
C GLY A 246 -29.30 28.12 -10.20
N GLU A 247 -28.64 28.80 -9.25
CA GLU A 247 -27.88 30.04 -9.42
C GLU A 247 -26.60 29.98 -8.60
N GLU A 248 -25.60 30.82 -8.91
CA GLU A 248 -24.33 30.83 -8.17
C GLU A 248 -24.52 31.18 -6.69
N GLY A 249 -23.77 30.50 -5.82
CA GLY A 249 -23.82 30.68 -4.37
C GLY A 249 -22.67 31.51 -3.82
N GLY A 250 -22.29 31.22 -2.58
CA GLY A 250 -21.14 31.80 -1.90
C GLY A 250 -19.83 31.08 -2.24
N TRP A 251 -18.99 30.87 -1.23
CA TRP A 251 -17.69 30.22 -1.38
C TRP A 251 -17.26 29.45 -0.13
N ALA A 252 -16.33 28.53 -0.32
CA ALA A 252 -15.63 27.80 0.73
C ALA A 252 -14.13 28.13 0.71
N ASP A 253 -13.55 28.38 1.87
CA ASP A 253 -12.12 28.62 2.04
C ASP A 253 -11.46 27.38 2.67
N PHE A 254 -10.51 26.77 1.97
CA PHE A 254 -9.69 25.67 2.47
C PHE A 254 -8.32 26.18 2.89
N ASP A 255 -8.00 26.04 4.17
CA ASP A 255 -6.72 26.49 4.76
C ASP A 255 -5.60 25.50 4.43
N ARG A 256 -5.89 24.22 4.61
CA ARG A 256 -4.87 23.17 4.56
C ARG A 256 -5.44 21.85 4.08
N PHE A 257 -4.65 21.13 3.29
CA PHE A 257 -4.84 19.73 2.97
C PHE A 257 -3.61 18.94 3.43
N THR A 258 -3.81 17.94 4.26
CA THR A 258 -2.74 17.06 4.74
C THR A 258 -3.03 15.62 4.42
N VAL A 259 -1.98 14.85 4.14
CA VAL A 259 -2.02 13.42 3.94
C VAL A 259 -1.01 12.77 4.86
N THR A 260 -1.48 11.83 5.69
CA THR A 260 -0.63 10.92 6.45
C THR A 260 -0.63 9.55 5.79
N GLU A 261 0.54 8.98 5.56
CA GLU A 261 0.74 7.66 4.96
C GLU A 261 1.37 6.74 6.03
N PRO A 262 0.58 6.17 6.96
CA PRO A 262 1.10 5.42 8.10
C PRO A 262 1.89 4.17 7.68
N ARG A 263 1.68 3.69 6.45
CA ARG A 263 2.33 2.51 5.86
C ARG A 263 3.19 2.88 4.63
N CYS A 264 3.85 4.03 4.65
CA CYS A 264 4.71 4.51 3.55
C CYS A 264 6.08 3.84 3.46
N GLN A 265 6.49 3.09 4.49
CA GLN A 265 7.77 2.41 4.52
C GLN A 265 7.77 1.22 3.55
N GLY A 266 8.88 1.02 2.83
CA GLY A 266 8.98 -0.03 1.81
C GLY A 266 8.89 -1.45 2.36
N LEU A 267 9.24 -1.67 3.63
CA LEU A 267 9.05 -2.92 4.35
C LEU A 267 8.01 -2.72 5.45
N THR A 268 7.05 -3.64 5.58
CA THR A 268 6.08 -3.62 6.68
C THR A 268 6.78 -3.74 8.04
N ARG A 269 7.85 -4.54 8.11
CA ARG A 269 8.72 -4.70 9.27
C ARG A 269 10.18 -4.69 8.81
N PRO A 270 11.10 -4.03 9.52
CA PRO A 270 12.52 -4.13 9.21
C PRO A 270 12.98 -5.59 9.19
N ILE A 271 13.89 -5.93 8.27
CA ILE A 271 14.54 -7.24 8.27
C ILE A 271 15.31 -7.38 9.60
N PRO A 272 15.12 -8.48 10.36
CA PRO A 272 15.67 -8.62 11.71
C PRO A 272 17.14 -9.04 11.68
N HIS A 273 18.00 -8.25 11.01
CA HIS A 273 19.42 -8.54 10.86
C HIS A 273 20.14 -8.75 12.20
N GLY A 274 20.98 -9.77 12.27
CA GLY A 274 21.72 -10.21 13.45
C GLY A 274 20.87 -10.93 14.52
N ARG A 275 19.53 -10.90 14.40
CA ARG A 275 18.61 -11.47 15.38
C ARG A 275 18.28 -12.93 15.06
N LEU A 276 17.80 -13.64 16.09
CA LEU A 276 17.27 -14.99 15.98
C LEU A 276 15.76 -14.93 15.73
N ILE A 277 15.30 -15.69 14.75
CA ILE A 277 13.88 -15.82 14.41
C ILE A 277 13.44 -17.27 14.36
N THR A 278 12.14 -17.48 14.53
CA THR A 278 11.43 -18.70 14.09
C THR A 278 10.62 -18.38 12.83
N LEU A 279 10.58 -19.32 11.88
CA LEU A 279 9.75 -19.23 10.67
C LEU A 279 8.57 -20.18 10.80
N THR A 280 7.35 -19.67 10.63
CA THR A 280 6.10 -20.44 10.70
C THR A 280 5.37 -20.37 9.36
N SER A 281 5.03 -21.52 8.77
CA SER A 281 4.21 -21.59 7.55
C SER A 281 2.85 -20.95 7.76
N LEU A 282 2.43 -20.07 6.85
CA LEU A 282 1.08 -19.50 6.87
C LEU A 282 0.01 -20.52 6.43
N ALA A 283 0.40 -21.58 5.74
CA ALA A 283 -0.52 -22.59 5.24
C ALA A 283 -1.14 -23.40 6.38
N ASP A 284 -0.29 -23.98 7.23
CA ASP A 284 -0.67 -25.01 8.22
C ASP A 284 -0.07 -24.76 9.62
N SER A 285 0.52 -23.59 9.86
CA SER A 285 1.14 -23.20 11.14
C SER A 285 2.32 -24.07 11.59
N THR A 286 2.89 -24.90 10.70
CA THR A 286 4.12 -25.65 10.98
C THR A 286 5.31 -24.71 11.15
N VAL A 287 6.28 -25.11 11.98
CA VAL A 287 7.50 -24.36 12.26
C VAL A 287 8.65 -24.99 11.48
N LEU A 288 9.44 -24.18 10.78
CA LEU A 288 10.63 -24.66 10.09
C LEU A 288 11.73 -24.96 11.11
N VAL A 289 12.36 -26.13 10.97
CA VAL A 289 13.45 -26.58 11.83
C VAL A 289 14.61 -27.13 11.01
N ASN A 290 15.81 -27.09 11.58
CA ASN A 290 16.92 -27.92 11.17
C ASN A 290 16.69 -29.34 11.70
N TRP A 291 16.31 -30.25 10.80
CA TRP A 291 16.17 -31.67 11.09
C TRP A 291 17.22 -32.46 10.31
N ARG A 292 18.24 -32.99 11.01
CA ARG A 292 19.32 -33.79 10.40
C ARG A 292 19.96 -33.11 9.19
N ASN A 293 20.30 -31.83 9.33
CA ASN A 293 20.88 -30.98 8.28
C ASN A 293 19.96 -30.76 7.06
N HIS A 294 18.65 -30.94 7.21
CA HIS A 294 17.65 -30.56 6.23
C HIS A 294 16.70 -29.54 6.84
N LEU A 295 16.21 -28.60 6.03
CA LEU A 295 15.13 -27.72 6.44
C LEU A 295 13.80 -28.48 6.34
N ARG A 296 13.03 -28.52 7.42
CA ARG A 296 11.80 -29.30 7.50
C ARG A 296 10.71 -28.56 8.28
N PRO A 297 9.46 -28.48 7.79
CA PRO A 297 8.31 -28.11 8.61
C PRO A 297 7.96 -29.21 9.62
N VAL A 298 7.74 -28.82 10.88
CA VAL A 298 7.21 -29.70 11.92
C VAL A 298 6.04 -29.03 12.64
N GLU A 299 5.16 -29.83 13.24
CA GLU A 299 4.07 -29.29 14.07
C GLU A 299 4.62 -28.48 15.25
N ARG A 300 3.86 -27.46 15.67
CA ARG A 300 4.23 -26.59 16.80
C ARG A 300 4.44 -27.35 18.11
N THR A 301 3.76 -28.48 18.28
CA THR A 301 3.87 -29.39 19.43
C THR A 301 5.12 -30.27 19.39
N SER A 302 5.85 -30.30 18.26
CA SER A 302 7.08 -31.08 18.14
C SER A 302 8.17 -30.55 19.08
N PRO A 303 8.94 -31.43 19.75
CA PRO A 303 10.10 -31.01 20.53
C PRO A 303 11.11 -30.19 19.72
N PHE A 304 11.22 -30.45 18.41
CA PHE A 304 12.10 -29.69 17.51
C PHE A 304 11.65 -28.24 17.31
N ALA A 305 10.34 -27.97 17.38
CA ALA A 305 9.81 -26.61 17.28
C ALA A 305 10.12 -25.78 18.54
N ALA A 306 10.29 -26.46 19.68
CA ALA A 306 10.49 -25.83 20.99
C ALA A 306 11.93 -25.40 21.29
N GLY A 307 12.93 -26.04 20.66
CA GLY A 307 14.35 -25.84 20.95
C GLY A 307 15.15 -25.18 19.81
N ASP A 308 16.48 -25.24 19.92
CA ASP A 308 17.43 -24.58 19.00
C ASP A 308 17.28 -24.98 17.53
N ALA A 309 16.67 -26.13 17.25
CA ALA A 309 16.42 -26.57 15.89
C ALA A 309 15.51 -25.60 15.11
N SER A 310 14.61 -24.86 15.77
CA SER A 310 13.70 -23.90 15.12
C SER A 310 14.26 -22.47 14.99
N LEU A 311 15.45 -22.22 15.53
CA LEU A 311 16.03 -20.89 15.60
C LEU A 311 17.04 -20.65 14.47
N PHE A 312 16.83 -19.57 13.73
CA PHE A 312 17.70 -19.13 12.65
C PHE A 312 18.17 -17.70 12.89
N ARG A 313 19.48 -17.49 12.83
CA ARG A 313 20.06 -16.15 12.80
C ARG A 313 19.95 -15.58 11.39
N VAL A 314 19.40 -14.38 11.27
CA VAL A 314 19.28 -13.65 10.00
C VAL A 314 20.53 -12.82 9.80
N LEU A 315 21.40 -13.23 8.88
CA LEU A 315 22.65 -12.55 8.58
C LEU A 315 22.48 -11.63 7.38
N ASP A 316 22.88 -10.35 7.51
CA ASP A 316 22.80 -9.37 6.43
C ASP A 316 23.83 -9.64 5.32
N ARG A 317 23.39 -9.59 4.07
CA ARG A 317 24.23 -9.70 2.87
C ARG A 317 24.03 -8.51 1.93
N GLY A 318 23.44 -7.43 2.43
CA GLY A 318 23.18 -6.19 1.71
C GLY A 318 21.98 -6.29 0.76
N GLN A 319 21.44 -5.14 0.36
CA GLN A 319 20.34 -5.05 -0.62
C GLN A 319 19.08 -5.86 -0.26
N GLY A 320 18.85 -6.11 1.03
CA GLY A 320 17.74 -6.95 1.52
C GLY A 320 17.96 -8.46 1.31
N ARG A 321 19.17 -8.87 0.91
CA ARG A 321 19.58 -10.27 0.85
C ARG A 321 20.02 -10.74 2.23
N ILE A 322 19.72 -12.00 2.53
CA ILE A 322 20.06 -12.61 3.81
C ILE A 322 20.63 -14.01 3.62
N ALA A 323 21.40 -14.45 4.62
CA ALA A 323 21.67 -15.86 4.88
C ALA A 323 20.98 -16.26 6.20
N LEU A 324 20.42 -17.48 6.24
CA LEU A 324 19.83 -18.04 7.46
C LEU A 324 20.79 -19.06 8.06
N GLN A 325 21.26 -18.80 9.28
CA GLN A 325 22.18 -19.68 9.99
C GLN A 325 21.44 -20.42 11.12
N SER A 326 21.45 -21.74 11.11
CA SER A 326 20.85 -22.58 12.15
C SER A 326 21.66 -22.50 13.44
N THR A 327 21.03 -22.22 14.58
CA THR A 327 21.73 -22.20 15.87
C THR A 327 22.13 -23.60 16.33
N ALA A 328 21.36 -24.63 15.96
CA ALA A 328 21.62 -26.01 16.34
C ALA A 328 22.95 -26.58 15.80
N THR A 329 23.47 -26.04 14.69
CA THR A 329 24.68 -26.58 14.02
C THR A 329 25.69 -25.51 13.61
N GLY A 330 25.31 -24.23 13.62
CA GLY A 330 26.09 -23.14 13.03
C GLY A 330 26.10 -23.11 11.49
N GLY A 331 25.45 -24.08 10.84
CA GLY A 331 25.37 -24.18 9.38
C GLY A 331 24.33 -23.26 8.75
N TYR A 332 24.36 -23.16 7.43
CA TYR A 332 23.63 -22.22 6.60
C TYR A 332 22.58 -22.92 5.74
N VAL A 333 21.36 -22.38 5.72
CA VAL A 333 20.31 -22.83 4.80
C VAL A 333 20.80 -22.63 3.36
N THR A 334 20.95 -23.72 2.63
CA THR A 334 21.57 -23.78 1.31
C THR A 334 20.73 -24.61 0.36
N VAL A 335 20.39 -24.02 -0.79
CA VAL A 335 19.65 -24.67 -1.87
C VAL A 335 20.63 -25.40 -2.78
N LYS A 336 20.30 -26.64 -3.15
CA LYS A 336 21.12 -27.54 -3.98
C LYS A 336 20.35 -27.96 -5.22
N GLY A 337 21.08 -28.55 -6.18
CA GLY A 337 20.50 -29.21 -7.34
C GLY A 337 19.48 -28.34 -8.08
N GLU A 338 18.33 -28.93 -8.38
CA GLU A 338 17.20 -28.30 -9.05
C GLU A 338 16.24 -27.60 -8.04
N ALA A 339 16.67 -27.47 -6.79
CA ALA A 339 15.91 -26.92 -5.67
C ALA A 339 14.64 -27.70 -5.32
N GLY A 340 14.61 -29.00 -5.63
CA GLY A 340 13.49 -29.88 -5.34
C GLY A 340 13.41 -30.32 -3.88
N LEU A 341 12.55 -31.31 -3.63
CA LEU A 341 12.36 -31.89 -2.30
C LEU A 341 13.69 -32.41 -1.73
N ALA A 342 13.98 -32.08 -0.46
CA ALA A 342 15.22 -32.46 0.24
C ALA A 342 16.50 -31.77 -0.25
N GLU A 343 16.37 -30.80 -1.16
CA GLU A 343 17.51 -30.03 -1.69
C GLU A 343 17.72 -28.70 -0.96
N VAL A 344 16.91 -28.39 0.06
CA VAL A 344 17.17 -27.30 1.02
C VAL A 344 17.85 -27.87 2.26
N ARG A 345 19.17 -27.71 2.33
CA ARG A 345 20.05 -28.32 3.34
C ARG A 345 20.65 -27.29 4.28
N ILE A 346 21.18 -27.75 5.40
CA ILE A 346 21.98 -26.95 6.32
C ILE A 346 23.43 -27.36 6.16
N GLU A 347 24.22 -26.51 5.51
CA GLU A 347 25.62 -26.77 5.16
C GLU A 347 26.56 -26.08 6.15
N ALA A 348 27.70 -26.69 6.47
CA ALA A 348 28.62 -26.14 7.48
C ALA A 348 29.20 -24.76 7.11
N ALA A 349 29.30 -24.46 5.81
CA ALA A 349 29.79 -23.19 5.28
C ALA A 349 28.75 -22.56 4.36
N GLU A 350 28.75 -21.23 4.30
CA GLU A 350 28.00 -20.45 3.32
C GLU A 350 28.58 -20.66 1.91
N GLN A 351 27.72 -20.85 0.91
CA GLN A 351 28.09 -21.26 -0.45
C GLN A 351 27.65 -20.23 -1.51
N GLY A 352 27.91 -18.95 -1.27
CA GLY A 352 27.52 -17.88 -2.18
C GLY A 352 26.00 -17.88 -2.41
N GLU A 353 25.56 -17.66 -3.66
CA GLU A 353 24.12 -17.56 -4.00
C GLU A 353 23.28 -18.77 -3.57
N ALA A 354 23.88 -19.96 -3.47
CA ALA A 354 23.23 -21.17 -2.96
C ALA A 354 22.71 -21.00 -1.53
N SER A 355 23.38 -20.20 -0.70
CA SER A 355 23.00 -19.96 0.70
C SER A 355 22.25 -18.65 0.92
N LEU A 356 21.94 -17.92 -0.16
CA LEU A 356 21.35 -16.59 -0.08
C LEU A 356 19.89 -16.57 -0.52
N PHE A 357 19.11 -15.77 0.19
CA PHE A 357 17.72 -15.48 -0.13
C PHE A 357 17.50 -13.97 -0.20
N GLN A 358 16.73 -13.52 -1.19
CA GLN A 358 16.12 -12.20 -1.16
C GLN A 358 14.93 -12.23 -0.19
N TRP A 359 14.94 -11.34 0.79
CA TRP A 359 13.80 -11.13 1.68
C TRP A 359 12.68 -10.43 0.91
N VAL A 360 11.52 -11.05 0.83
CA VAL A 360 10.35 -10.51 0.13
C VAL A 360 9.23 -10.26 1.12
N ASP A 361 8.97 -8.97 1.44
CA ASP A 361 7.85 -8.55 2.27
C ASP A 361 6.54 -8.69 1.47
N MET A 362 5.64 -9.54 1.96
CA MET A 362 4.35 -9.80 1.34
C MET A 362 3.27 -8.80 1.77
N LEU A 363 3.66 -7.71 2.42
CA LEU A 363 2.78 -6.83 3.19
C LEU A 363 2.18 -7.55 4.40
N ARG A 364 1.89 -6.78 5.46
CA ARG A 364 1.35 -7.27 6.75
C ARG A 364 2.36 -8.03 7.62
N GLY A 365 3.64 -7.97 7.27
CA GLY A 365 4.72 -8.61 8.02
C GLY A 365 4.97 -10.08 7.64
N ASP A 366 4.25 -10.57 6.63
CA ASP A 366 4.44 -11.89 6.04
C ASP A 366 5.65 -11.91 5.10
N LEU A 367 6.23 -13.08 4.93
CA LEU A 367 7.53 -13.28 4.28
C LEU A 367 7.45 -14.36 3.19
N MET A 368 8.07 -14.07 2.05
CA MET A 368 8.59 -15.11 1.15
C MET A 368 10.12 -15.01 1.09
N LEU A 369 10.77 -16.16 0.92
CA LEU A 369 12.23 -16.24 0.77
C LEU A 369 12.55 -16.68 -0.65
N LEU A 370 12.98 -15.74 -1.50
CA LEU A 370 13.36 -16.01 -2.88
C LEU A 370 14.82 -16.45 -2.93
N SER A 371 15.08 -17.72 -3.28
CA SER A 371 16.44 -18.23 -3.43
C SER A 371 17.16 -17.55 -4.58
N LEU A 372 18.41 -17.11 -4.35
CA LEU A 372 19.25 -16.58 -5.42
C LEU A 372 19.80 -17.68 -6.34
N HIS A 373 19.82 -18.93 -5.89
CA HIS A 373 20.26 -20.08 -6.70
C HIS A 373 19.21 -20.52 -7.72
N SER A 374 17.97 -20.73 -7.27
CA SER A 374 16.90 -21.22 -8.17
C SER A 374 16.07 -20.09 -8.79
N HIS A 375 16.19 -18.86 -8.30
CA HIS A 375 15.25 -17.75 -8.58
C HIS A 375 13.78 -18.10 -8.28
N ARG A 376 13.55 -19.06 -7.37
CA ARG A 376 12.24 -19.51 -6.91
C ARG A 376 12.17 -19.45 -5.39
N TYR A 377 10.97 -19.57 -4.85
CA TYR A 377 10.71 -19.35 -3.44
C TYR A 377 10.87 -20.62 -2.63
N LEU A 378 11.35 -20.47 -1.39
CA LEU A 378 11.31 -21.52 -0.38
C LEU A 378 9.88 -22.03 -0.22
N PHE A 379 9.74 -23.35 -0.13
CA PHE A 379 8.47 -24.03 -0.11
C PHE A 379 8.46 -25.12 0.97
N ALA A 380 7.41 -25.11 1.78
CA ALA A 380 7.09 -26.14 2.75
C ALA A 380 5.71 -26.69 2.41
N ASP A 381 5.67 -27.88 1.81
CA ASP A 381 4.44 -28.53 1.37
C ASP A 381 3.46 -28.71 2.56
N PRO A 382 2.28 -28.04 2.54
CA PRO A 382 1.34 -28.09 3.64
C PRO A 382 0.88 -29.52 3.93
N GLU A 383 0.80 -29.88 5.21
CA GLU A 383 0.30 -31.19 5.68
C GLU A 383 1.13 -32.42 5.28
N ALA A 384 2.01 -32.32 4.27
CA ALA A 384 2.84 -33.43 3.81
C ALA A 384 3.93 -33.83 4.83
N ARG A 385 4.29 -32.91 5.74
CA ARG A 385 5.38 -33.07 6.73
C ARG A 385 6.70 -33.50 6.08
N SER A 386 6.88 -33.15 4.80
CA SER A 386 8.00 -33.49 3.94
C SER A 386 9.17 -32.54 4.18
N LEU A 387 10.28 -32.71 3.47
CA LEU A 387 11.41 -31.77 3.54
C LEU A 387 11.11 -30.53 2.70
N CYS A 388 11.71 -29.38 3.02
CA CYS A 388 11.53 -28.19 2.21
C CYS A 388 12.16 -28.35 0.82
N SER A 389 11.60 -27.62 -0.15
CA SER A 389 12.17 -27.32 -1.46
C SER A 389 12.31 -25.81 -1.63
N ALA A 390 12.93 -25.35 -2.71
CA ALA A 390 12.99 -23.93 -3.08
C ALA A 390 12.65 -23.75 -4.56
N ASP A 391 11.59 -24.41 -5.01
CA ASP A 391 11.10 -24.50 -6.38
C ASP A 391 9.71 -23.87 -6.58
N ALA A 392 9.12 -23.24 -5.56
CA ALA A 392 7.85 -22.56 -5.69
C ALA A 392 7.97 -21.32 -6.59
N ARG A 393 7.09 -21.21 -7.58
CA ARG A 393 7.14 -20.12 -8.58
C ARG A 393 6.54 -18.80 -8.09
N SER A 394 5.59 -18.85 -7.16
CA SER A 394 4.87 -17.73 -6.57
C SER A 394 4.04 -18.23 -5.39
N ALA A 395 3.46 -17.31 -4.62
CA ALA A 395 2.39 -17.61 -3.68
C ALA A 395 1.00 -17.63 -4.34
N ARG A 396 0.09 -18.44 -3.79
CA ARG A 396 -1.36 -18.34 -3.97
C ARG A 396 -1.90 -17.06 -3.32
N PRO A 397 -3.03 -16.50 -3.82
CA PRO A 397 -3.63 -15.30 -3.23
C PRO A 397 -4.00 -15.44 -1.74
N ASP A 398 -4.40 -16.64 -1.31
CA ASP A 398 -4.73 -16.96 0.09
C ASP A 398 -3.50 -17.21 0.98
N ARG A 399 -2.29 -17.26 0.39
CA ARG A 399 -1.01 -17.56 1.04
C ARG A 399 -0.96 -18.96 1.69
N ARG A 400 -1.86 -19.88 1.30
CA ARG A 400 -1.98 -21.22 1.89
C ARG A 400 -1.28 -22.32 1.11
N ASP A 401 -0.43 -21.99 0.13
CA ASP A 401 0.27 -23.01 -0.65
C ASP A 401 1.55 -23.54 -0.02
N GLY A 402 2.08 -22.91 1.02
CA GLY A 402 3.33 -23.32 1.68
C GLY A 402 4.57 -22.51 1.28
N SER A 403 4.41 -21.48 0.44
CA SER A 403 5.51 -20.58 0.04
C SER A 403 5.65 -19.32 0.91
N CYS A 404 4.68 -19.07 1.79
CA CYS A 404 4.61 -17.90 2.66
C CYS A 404 4.79 -18.27 4.13
N PHE A 405 5.50 -17.41 4.86
CA PHE A 405 5.85 -17.61 6.26
C PHE A 405 5.54 -16.36 7.09
N SER A 406 5.13 -16.53 8.33
CA SER A 406 5.31 -15.52 9.37
C SER A 406 6.63 -15.75 10.10
N TRP A 407 7.14 -14.71 10.76
CA TRP A 407 8.34 -14.79 11.56
C TRP A 407 8.21 -14.01 12.87
N GLN A 408 8.85 -14.52 13.91
CA GLN A 408 8.86 -13.95 15.26
C GLN A 408 10.28 -13.93 15.82
N LEU A 409 10.60 -12.93 16.63
CA LEU A 409 11.88 -12.89 17.32
C LEU A 409 11.90 -13.96 18.42
N ALA A 410 13.05 -14.62 18.62
CA ALA A 410 13.19 -15.65 19.65
C ALA A 410 12.79 -15.17 21.07
N ALA A 411 13.00 -13.90 21.38
CA ALA A 411 12.62 -13.30 22.67
C ALA A 411 11.10 -13.13 22.84
N GLU A 412 10.36 -12.89 21.75
CA GLU A 412 8.89 -12.77 21.77
C GLU A 412 8.23 -14.14 22.00
N ASN A 413 8.87 -15.22 21.54
CA ASN A 413 8.44 -16.60 21.78
C ASN A 413 8.57 -17.04 23.25
N GLN A 414 9.42 -16.40 24.05
CA GLN A 414 9.52 -16.70 25.49
C GLN A 414 8.35 -16.09 26.27
N GLN A 415 7.94 -14.86 25.95
CA GLN A 415 6.79 -14.20 26.57
C GLN A 415 5.43 -14.79 26.19
N ALA A 416 5.30 -15.43 25.01
CA ALA A 416 4.08 -16.14 24.63
C ALA A 416 3.98 -17.56 25.25
N ARG A 417 5.05 -18.02 25.92
CA ARG A 417 5.13 -19.33 26.60
C ARG A 417 5.02 -19.22 28.13
N GLU A 418 5.09 -18.01 28.67
CA GLU A 418 4.73 -17.64 30.06
C GLU A 418 3.27 -17.21 30.10
#